data_AF-A0A7V9AL37-F1
#
_entry.id   AF-A0A7V9AL37-F1
#
_cell.length_a   1.000
_cell.length_b   1.000
_cell.length_c   1.000
_cell.angle_alpha   90.00
_cell.angle_beta   90.00
_cell.angle_gamma   90.00
#
_symmetry.space_group_name_H-M   'P 1'
#
loop_
_entity.id
_entity.type
_entity.pdbx_description
1 polymer ?
#
loop_
_entity_poly.entity_id
_entity_poly.type
_entity_poly.pdbx_seq_one_letter_code
_entity_poly.pdbx_strand_id
1 'polypeptide(L)' 'ATLQLERSPYMIHVTASEVSITAEPEIDVELDGDVVERTPVVFTVDPRAVQVIVPA' A
#
# COMPACT_ATOMS: atom_id res chain seq x y z
N ALA A 1 5.07 -11.50 7.31
CA ALA A 1 4.18 -12.30 8.19
C ALA A 1 2.94 -11.46 8.47
N THR A 2 1.75 -12.03 8.34
CA THR A 2 0.50 -11.34 8.69
C THR A 2 0.39 -11.28 10.21
N LEU A 3 0.34 -10.07 10.76
CA LEU A 3 0.15 -9.83 12.19
C LEU A 3 -1.29 -9.36 12.40
N GLN A 4 -2.02 -10.03 13.29
CA GLN A 4 -3.28 -9.51 13.81
C GLN A 4 -2.92 -8.56 14.95
N LEU A 5 -3.20 -7.25 14.80
CA LEU A 5 -2.91 -6.31 15.87
C LEU A 5 -3.87 -6.58 17.03
N GLU A 6 -3.33 -6.70 18.25
CA GLU A 6 -4.07 -7.20 19.43
C GLU A 6 -5.33 -6.40 19.80
N ARG A 7 -5.52 -5.22 19.20
CA ARG A 7 -6.65 -4.31 19.47
C ARG A 7 -7.83 -4.41 18.49
N SER A 8 -7.74 -5.17 17.39
CA SER A 8 -8.90 -5.37 16.50
C SER A 8 -8.84 -6.69 15.74
N PRO A 9 -9.84 -7.59 15.92
CA PRO A 9 -9.93 -8.82 15.14
C PRO A 9 -10.35 -8.58 13.68
N TYR A 10 -10.73 -7.35 13.33
CA TYR A 10 -11.18 -6.98 11.98
C TYR A 10 -10.08 -6.33 11.13
N MET A 11 -8.86 -6.23 11.66
CA MET A 11 -7.75 -5.58 10.97
C MET A 11 -6.65 -6.58 10.66
N ILE A 12 -6.33 -6.68 9.37
CA ILE A 12 -5.22 -7.46 8.86
C ILE A 12 -4.05 -6.51 8.64
N HIS A 13 -2.91 -6.76 9.28
CA HIS A 13 -1.68 -6.00 9.05
C HIS A 13 -0.63 -6.91 8.42
N VAL A 14 -0.15 -6.55 7.23
CA VAL A 14 0.87 -7.30 6.49
C VAL A 14 1.97 -6.34 6.05
N THR A 15 3.21 -6.81 6.08
CA THR A 15 4.36 -6.14 5.47
C THR A 15 4.81 -6.95 4.25
N ALA A 16 4.88 -6.31 3.09
CA ALA A 16 5.31 -6.88 1.83
C ALA A 16 6.02 -5.83 0.96
N SER A 17 6.89 -6.25 0.05
CA SER A 17 7.54 -5.38 -0.95
C SER A 17 6.75 -5.27 -2.25
N GLU A 18 5.78 -6.16 -2.46
CA GLU A 18 4.86 -6.16 -3.59
C GLU A 18 3.46 -6.53 -3.09
N VAL A 19 2.44 -5.81 -3.56
CA VAL A 19 1.03 -6.02 -3.21
C VAL A 19 0.17 -5.85 -4.45
N SER A 20 -0.63 -6.86 -4.78
CA SER A 20 -1.67 -6.77 -5.81
C SER A 20 -3.04 -6.62 -5.14
N ILE A 21 -3.85 -5.67 -5.59
CA ILE A 21 -5.19 -5.42 -5.07
C ILE A 21 -6.19 -5.49 -6.22
N THR A 22 -7.25 -6.27 -6.04
CA THR A 22 -8.36 -6.45 -6.99
C THR A 22 -9.68 -6.26 -6.24
N ALA A 23 -10.67 -5.64 -6.87
CA ALA A 23 -12.00 -5.49 -6.28
C ALA A 23 -13.09 -5.50 -7.35
N GLU A 24 -14.29 -5.91 -6.95
CA GLU A 24 -15.51 -5.84 -7.75
C GLU A 24 -16.63 -5.20 -6.90
N PRO A 25 -17.15 -4.00 -7.27
CA PRO A 25 -16.75 -3.20 -8.43
C PRO A 25 -15.34 -2.61 -8.28
N GLU A 26 -14.79 -2.11 -9.38
CA GLU A 26 -13.52 -1.37 -9.36
C GLU A 26 -13.60 -0.18 -8.39
N ILE A 27 -12.50 0.06 -7.68
CA ILE A 27 -12.38 1.10 -6.66
C ILE A 27 -11.27 2.05 -7.07
N ASP A 28 -11.48 3.34 -6.85
CA ASP A 28 -10.50 4.39 -7.12
C ASP A 28 -9.28 4.23 -6.20
N VAL A 29 -8.09 4.41 -6.76
CA VAL A 29 -6.80 4.38 -6.07
C VAL A 29 -6.29 5.81 -5.95
N GLU A 30 -6.18 6.30 -4.71
CA GLU A 30 -5.67 7.64 -4.40
C GLU A 30 -4.19 7.57 -3.96
N LEU A 31 -3.37 8.44 -4.55
CA LEU A 31 -1.98 8.64 -4.17
C LEU A 31 -1.74 10.14 -3.92
N ASP A 32 -1.25 10.48 -2.73
CA ASP A 32 -0.97 11.87 -2.32
C ASP A 32 -2.14 12.85 -2.50
N GLY A 33 -3.38 12.36 -2.39
CA GLY A 33 -4.61 13.16 -2.51
C GLY A 33 -5.24 13.18 -3.91
N ASP A 34 -4.59 12.58 -4.91
CA ASP A 34 -5.08 12.51 -6.29
C ASP A 34 -5.48 11.08 -6.67
N VAL A 35 -6.61 10.93 -7.36
CA VAL A 35 -7.00 9.63 -7.96
C VAL A 35 -6.12 9.36 -9.17
N VAL A 36 -5.27 8.34 -9.08
CA VAL A 36 -4.28 8.00 -10.12
C VAL A 36 -4.68 6.79 -10.96
N GLU A 37 -5.46 5.86 -10.41
CA GLU A 37 -5.88 4.62 -11.08
C GLU A 37 -7.16 4.04 -10.45
N ARG A 38 -7.61 2.87 -10.92
CA ARG A 38 -8.66 2.05 -10.30
C ARG A 38 -8.18 0.61 -10.19
N THR A 39 -8.71 -0.17 -9.25
CA THR A 39 -8.39 -1.60 -9.18
C THR A 39 -8.80 -2.34 -10.46
N PRO A 40 -8.04 -3.35 -10.94
CA PRO A 40 -6.88 -3.95 -10.29
C PRO A 40 -5.59 -3.12 -10.40
N VAL A 41 -4.78 -3.13 -9.34
CA VAL A 41 -3.50 -2.40 -9.28
C VAL A 41 -2.41 -3.24 -8.60
N VAL A 42 -1.16 -3.03 -8.98
CA VAL A 42 0.02 -3.63 -8.34
C VAL A 42 0.93 -2.53 -7.80
N PHE A 43 1.24 -2.62 -6.50
CA PHE A 43 2.19 -1.74 -5.82
C PHE A 43 3.50 -2.48 -5.59
N THR A 44 4.62 -1.80 -5.83
CA THR A 44 5.97 -2.31 -5.58
C THR A 44 6.80 -1.28 -4.83
N VAL A 45 7.63 -1.73 -3.91
CA VAL A 45 8.65 -0.89 -3.26
C VAL A 45 9.90 -0.90 -4.14
N ASP A 46 10.29 0.26 -4.67
CA ASP A 46 11.59 0.45 -5.31
C ASP A 46 12.62 0.95 -4.27
N PRO A 47 13.51 0.07 -3.77
CA PRO A 47 14.42 0.43 -2.70
C PRO A 47 15.47 1.43 -3.20
N ARG A 48 15.58 2.57 -2.51
CA ARG A 48 16.54 3.65 -2.83
C ARG A 48 16.26 4.33 -4.18
N ALA A 49 15.00 4.36 -4.61
CA ALA A 49 14.58 5.03 -5.84
C ALA A 49 14.94 6.52 -5.90
N VAL A 50 14.97 7.19 -4.74
CA VAL A 50 15.21 8.63 -4.63
C VAL A 50 16.24 8.93 -3.55
N GLN A 51 17.14 9.88 -3.84
CA GLN A 51 18.05 10.45 -2.85
C GLN A 51 17.35 11.63 -2.16
N VAL A 52 17.25 11.56 -0.83
CA VAL A 52 16.55 12.57 -0.02
C VAL A 52 17.54 13.21 0.96
N ILE A 53 17.47 14.54 1.12
CA ILE A 53 18.20 15.26 2.17
C ILE A 53 17.39 15.16 3.46
N VAL A 54 17.97 14.58 4.50
CA VAL A 54 17.34 14.43 5.82
C VAL A 54 18.16 15.16 6.90
N PRO A 55 17.52 15.79 7.89
CA PRO A 55 18.22 16.33 9.06
C PRO A 55 18.97 15.23 9.83
N ALA A 56 20.06 15.61 10.48
CA ALA A 56 20.81 14.75 11.39
C ALA A 56 20.08 14.54 12.72
#